data_AF-A0A953Y2C7-F1
#
_entry.id   AF-A0A953Y2C7-F1
#
_cell.length_a   1.000
_cell.length_b   1.000
_cell.length_c   1.000
_cell.angle_alpha   90.00
_cell.angle_beta   90.00
_cell.angle_gamma   90.00
#
_symmetry.space_group_name_H-M   'P 1'
#
loop_
_entity.id
_entity.type
_entity.pdbx_description
1 polymer ?
#
loop_
_entity_poly.entity_id
_entity_poly.type
_entity_poly.pdbx_seq_one_letter_code
_entity_poly.pdbx_strand_id
1 'polypeptide(L)'
;MKPKYPKHGELRPALVERVDRYFAETGKSRSGGFRLFAKAVVMLTWFWGSYAAMVLAPNLAWASLAAISVGLALAGIGFSVMHDGGHGASSRHTWINRVAARGLDMIGGSSLLWHFKHNIIHHQFPNVEGIDDDIAAEPWLRMGNHTEHRWFHRGQHLYFPLAYSFLSGKWLVFDDFRSMLSGRMGQLEAPKMSKLQAAEILAWKTLTFGWAFVLPTVLHSWVFALVTFAIWSAVSGFVMAIVFQLAHCVEEADFTAAPAKGERLPQTWARRQLDTTIDFAPNNPFLTWYLGGLNFQIEHHLFPLVSHVHYPALRPLIKEVCDAHGAPHVTRSFFGALGSHLRHLYRMGHPEPQQPAAPAQPEPLQKLAA
;
A
#
# COMPACT_ATOMS: atom_id res chain seq x y z
N MET A 1 -11.05 0.84 -19.68
CA MET A 1 -10.87 -0.60 -20.01
C MET A 1 -9.58 -1.05 -19.33
N LYS A 2 -9.56 -2.19 -18.62
CA LYS A 2 -8.36 -2.63 -17.89
C LYS A 2 -7.23 -3.01 -18.86
N PRO A 3 -5.96 -2.62 -18.60
CA PRO A 3 -4.81 -3.07 -19.39
C PRO A 3 -4.70 -4.59 -19.44
N LYS A 4 -4.06 -5.10 -20.49
CA LYS A 4 -3.77 -6.53 -20.62
C LYS A 4 -2.26 -6.75 -20.60
N TYR A 5 -1.84 -7.82 -19.94
CA TYR A 5 -0.46 -8.30 -20.00
C TYR A 5 -0.22 -9.07 -21.30
N PRO A 6 1.03 -9.16 -21.78
CA PRO A 6 1.47 -10.21 -22.70
C PRO A 6 1.20 -11.60 -22.12
N LYS A 7 1.27 -12.64 -22.96
CA LYS A 7 1.16 -14.03 -22.46
C LYS A 7 2.24 -14.29 -21.42
N HIS A 8 1.93 -15.11 -20.42
CA HIS A 8 2.90 -15.49 -19.40
C HIS A 8 4.07 -16.24 -20.04
N GLY A 9 5.30 -15.85 -19.70
CA GLY A 9 6.50 -16.63 -19.96
C GLY A 9 6.74 -17.68 -18.87
N GLU A 10 7.92 -18.31 -18.89
CA GLU A 10 8.29 -19.43 -18.00
C GLU A 10 8.51 -19.03 -16.53
N LEU A 11 8.82 -17.75 -16.28
CA LEU A 11 9.10 -17.24 -14.94
C LEU A 11 7.94 -17.47 -13.95
N ARG A 12 6.69 -17.16 -14.34
CA ARG A 12 5.55 -17.30 -13.42
C ARG A 12 5.27 -18.77 -13.06
N PRO A 13 5.17 -19.70 -14.02
CA PRO A 13 5.09 -21.14 -13.71
C PRO A 13 6.22 -21.62 -12.79
N ALA A 14 7.48 -21.26 -13.07
CA ALA A 14 8.62 -21.69 -12.25
C ALA A 14 8.54 -21.17 -10.81
N LEU A 15 8.13 -19.90 -10.61
CA LEU A 15 7.90 -19.32 -9.29
C LEU A 15 6.81 -20.08 -8.52
N VAL A 16 5.67 -20.32 -9.18
CA VAL A 16 4.54 -21.06 -8.58
C VAL A 16 4.97 -22.46 -8.19
N GLU A 17 5.62 -23.20 -9.09
CA GLU A 17 6.10 -24.55 -8.81
C GLU A 17 7.05 -24.58 -7.60
N ARG A 18 8.00 -23.63 -7.55
CA ARG A 18 8.98 -23.55 -6.46
C ARG A 18 8.34 -23.31 -5.10
N VAL A 19 7.36 -22.40 -5.04
CA VAL A 19 6.64 -22.08 -3.80
C VAL A 19 5.69 -23.21 -3.39
N ASP A 20 5.00 -23.84 -4.36
CA ASP A 20 4.11 -24.96 -4.10
C ASP A 20 4.89 -26.16 -3.54
N ARG A 21 6.09 -26.43 -4.08
CA ARG A 21 7.01 -27.46 -3.58
C ARG A 21 7.39 -27.22 -2.11
N TYR A 22 7.71 -25.99 -1.72
CA TYR A 22 8.01 -25.65 -0.31
C TYR A 22 6.85 -26.01 0.63
N PHE A 23 5.61 -25.71 0.24
CA PHE A 23 4.45 -26.05 1.08
C PHE A 23 4.16 -27.56 1.09
N ALA A 24 4.41 -28.27 0.00
CA ALA A 24 4.28 -29.72 -0.07
C ALA A 24 5.31 -30.43 0.82
N GLU A 25 6.59 -30.03 0.75
CA GLU A 25 7.68 -30.62 1.52
C GLU A 25 7.56 -30.34 3.03
N THR A 26 7.12 -29.14 3.40
CA THR A 26 7.05 -28.74 4.81
C THR A 26 5.72 -29.09 5.49
N GLY A 27 4.68 -29.43 4.72
CA GLY A 27 3.32 -29.66 5.23
C GLY A 27 2.67 -28.43 5.87
N LYS A 28 3.27 -27.24 5.74
CA LYS A 28 2.76 -26.01 6.35
C LYS A 28 1.53 -25.50 5.61
N SER A 29 0.61 -24.89 6.35
CA SER A 29 -0.47 -24.09 5.75
C SER A 29 0.10 -22.79 5.16
N ARG A 30 -0.42 -22.34 4.01
CA ARG A 30 -0.13 -20.99 3.46
C ARG A 30 -0.61 -19.86 4.36
N SER A 31 -1.57 -20.13 5.24
CA SER A 31 -2.13 -19.16 6.18
C SER A 31 -1.22 -18.89 7.37
N GLY A 32 -1.39 -17.74 8.02
CA GLY A 32 -0.61 -17.34 9.20
C GLY A 32 -0.89 -18.16 10.46
N GLY A 33 -2.14 -18.62 10.64
CA GLY A 33 -2.54 -19.49 11.75
C GLY A 33 -2.31 -18.85 13.12
N PHE A 34 -1.86 -19.65 14.10
CA PHE A 34 -1.68 -19.18 15.48
C PHE A 34 -0.68 -18.03 15.62
N ARG A 35 0.40 -18.01 14.82
CA ARG A 35 1.41 -16.94 14.87
C ARG A 35 0.79 -15.58 14.59
N LEU A 36 -0.09 -15.52 13.59
CA LEU A 36 -0.77 -14.30 13.22
C LEU A 36 -1.85 -13.91 14.22
N PHE A 37 -2.57 -14.91 14.76
CA PHE A 37 -3.53 -14.67 15.85
C PHE A 37 -2.84 -14.06 17.09
N ALA A 38 -1.74 -14.64 17.55
CA ALA A 38 -0.96 -14.11 18.68
C ALA A 38 -0.47 -12.69 18.41
N LYS A 39 0.00 -12.43 17.18
CA LYS A 39 0.40 -11.10 16.73
C LYS A 39 -0.76 -10.10 16.77
N ALA A 40 -1.95 -10.51 16.31
CA ALA A 40 -3.15 -9.67 16.36
C ALA A 40 -3.53 -9.31 17.80
N VAL A 41 -3.46 -10.27 18.73
CA VAL A 41 -3.68 -10.00 20.16
C VAL A 41 -2.69 -8.95 20.67
N VAL A 42 -1.39 -9.11 20.39
CA VAL A 42 -0.37 -8.13 20.82
C VAL A 42 -0.66 -6.73 20.26
N MET A 43 -0.96 -6.62 18.96
CA MET A 43 -1.23 -5.33 18.32
C MET A 43 -2.51 -4.67 18.85
N LEU A 44 -3.58 -5.44 19.07
CA LEU A 44 -4.83 -4.93 19.62
C LEU A 44 -4.70 -4.53 21.09
N THR A 45 -3.97 -5.31 21.90
CA THR A 45 -3.67 -4.95 23.29
C THR A 45 -2.81 -3.69 23.36
N TRP A 46 -1.81 -3.55 22.48
CA TRP A 46 -1.01 -2.33 22.40
C TRP A 46 -1.86 -1.12 22.03
N PHE A 47 -2.74 -1.25 21.04
CA PHE A 47 -3.68 -0.18 20.68
C PHE A 47 -4.58 0.21 21.85
N TRP A 48 -5.33 -0.73 22.42
CA TRP A 48 -6.28 -0.43 23.50
C TRP A 48 -5.60 0.09 24.76
N GLY A 49 -4.43 -0.45 25.11
CA GLY A 49 -3.62 0.04 26.23
C GLY A 49 -3.12 1.47 26.00
N SER A 50 -2.63 1.77 24.79
CA SER A 50 -2.19 3.13 24.42
C SER A 50 -3.35 4.11 24.37
N TYR A 51 -4.49 3.66 23.84
CA TYR A 51 -5.70 4.48 23.75
C TYR A 51 -6.26 4.79 25.13
N ALA A 52 -6.33 3.81 26.03
CA ALA A 52 -6.71 4.01 27.42
C ALA A 52 -5.75 4.99 28.13
N ALA A 53 -4.44 4.82 27.95
CA ALA A 53 -3.44 5.75 28.49
C ALA A 53 -3.61 7.17 27.95
N MET A 54 -3.99 7.31 26.67
CA MET A 54 -4.24 8.60 26.04
C MET A 54 -5.48 9.29 26.63
N VAL A 55 -6.62 8.61 26.70
CA VAL A 55 -7.87 9.21 27.17
C VAL A 55 -7.93 9.38 28.69
N LEU A 56 -7.14 8.64 29.46
CA LEU A 56 -7.02 8.79 30.92
C LEU A 56 -5.82 9.64 31.35
N ALA A 57 -5.08 10.22 30.40
CA ALA A 57 -3.90 11.00 30.70
C ALA A 57 -4.23 12.22 31.58
N PRO A 58 -3.39 12.55 32.59
CA PRO A 58 -3.66 13.65 33.50
C PRO A 58 -3.51 15.04 32.85
N ASN A 59 -2.82 15.11 31.71
CA ASN A 59 -2.65 16.33 30.94
C ASN A 59 -2.31 16.03 29.48
N LEU A 60 -2.32 17.08 28.64
CA LEU A 60 -2.11 16.97 27.20
C LEU A 60 -0.71 16.44 26.83
N ALA A 61 0.31 16.67 27.64
CA ALA A 61 1.66 16.18 27.35
C ALA A 61 1.72 14.65 27.40
N TRP A 62 1.20 14.04 28.47
CA TRP A 62 1.09 12.59 28.58
C TRP A 62 0.15 12.00 27.52
N ALA A 63 -0.97 12.68 27.24
CA ALA A 63 -1.88 12.27 26.18
C ALA A 63 -1.21 12.27 24.80
N SER A 64 -0.34 13.25 24.52
CA SER A 64 0.39 13.36 23.27
C SER A 64 1.39 12.22 23.08
N LEU A 65 2.11 11.83 24.13
CA LEU A 65 3.00 10.65 24.10
C LEU A 65 2.21 9.36 23.86
N ALA A 66 1.08 9.20 24.54
CA ALA A 66 0.20 8.06 24.33
C ALA A 66 -0.42 8.05 22.92
N ALA A 67 -0.75 9.21 22.35
CA ALA A 67 -1.26 9.34 20.99
C ALA A 67 -0.21 8.92 19.93
N ILE A 68 1.08 9.21 20.15
CA ILE A 68 2.15 8.64 19.31
C ILE A 68 2.11 7.11 19.35
N SER A 69 1.99 6.53 20.55
CA SER A 69 1.87 5.07 20.73
C SER A 69 0.61 4.50 20.05
N VAL A 70 -0.52 5.19 20.11
CA VAL A 70 -1.75 4.84 19.37
C VAL A 70 -1.48 4.82 17.87
N GLY A 71 -0.81 5.85 17.32
CA GLY A 71 -0.49 5.92 15.90
C GLY A 71 0.41 4.75 15.44
N LEU A 72 1.42 4.41 16.23
CA LEU A 72 2.30 3.26 15.96
C LEU A 72 1.56 1.92 16.05
N ALA A 73 0.67 1.74 17.03
CA ALA A 73 -0.13 0.54 17.17
C ALA A 73 -1.10 0.38 15.99
N LEU A 74 -1.75 1.46 15.56
CA LEU A 74 -2.65 1.47 14.39
C LEU A 74 -1.91 1.11 13.10
N ALA A 75 -0.73 1.68 12.86
CA ALA A 75 0.09 1.28 11.72
C ALA A 75 0.46 -0.21 11.79
N GLY A 76 0.85 -0.71 12.96
CA GLY A 76 1.14 -2.14 13.18
C GLY A 76 -0.08 -3.05 12.90
N ILE A 77 -1.28 -2.65 13.33
CA ILE A 77 -2.54 -3.35 13.00
C ILE A 77 -2.77 -3.35 11.48
N GLY A 78 -2.59 -2.19 10.84
CA GLY A 78 -2.69 -2.02 9.38
C GLY A 78 -1.79 -3.02 8.64
N PHE A 79 -0.50 -3.03 8.98
CA PHE A 79 0.50 -3.88 8.33
C PHE A 79 0.30 -5.36 8.59
N SER A 80 0.03 -5.73 9.84
CA SER A 80 0.19 -7.11 10.28
C SER A 80 -1.10 -7.90 10.35
N VAL A 81 -2.21 -7.26 10.72
CA VAL A 81 -3.49 -7.92 10.96
C VAL A 81 -4.41 -7.67 9.78
N MET A 82 -4.60 -6.39 9.47
CA MET A 82 -5.51 -5.97 8.43
C MET A 82 -5.05 -6.39 7.05
N HIS A 83 -3.78 -6.20 6.71
CA HIS A 83 -3.28 -6.49 5.37
C HIS A 83 -3.35 -7.98 5.02
N ASP A 84 -2.79 -8.87 5.85
CA ASP A 84 -2.95 -10.33 5.69
C ASP A 84 -4.42 -10.76 5.70
N GLY A 85 -5.25 -10.11 6.53
CA GLY A 85 -6.69 -10.37 6.59
C GLY A 85 -7.42 -9.99 5.30
N GLY A 86 -7.11 -8.81 4.77
CA GLY A 86 -7.66 -8.26 3.54
C GLY A 86 -7.27 -9.06 2.30
N HIS A 87 -6.09 -9.68 2.32
CA HIS A 87 -5.66 -10.64 1.29
C HIS A 87 -6.24 -12.05 1.47
N GLY A 88 -6.89 -12.34 2.60
CA GLY A 88 -7.39 -13.69 2.90
C GLY A 88 -6.28 -14.66 3.35
N ALA A 89 -5.09 -14.16 3.63
CA ALA A 89 -3.91 -14.93 4.02
C ALA A 89 -3.87 -15.26 5.52
N SER A 90 -4.68 -14.60 6.35
CA SER A 90 -4.61 -14.79 7.81
C SER A 90 -5.00 -16.20 8.25
N SER A 91 -6.11 -16.72 7.72
CA SER A 91 -6.72 -17.98 8.11
C SER A 91 -7.37 -18.68 6.92
N ARG A 92 -7.59 -20.00 7.05
CA ARG A 92 -8.42 -20.77 6.12
C ARG A 92 -9.91 -20.41 6.21
N HIS A 93 -10.33 -19.81 7.33
CA HIS A 93 -11.71 -19.38 7.54
C HIS A 93 -11.91 -17.94 7.06
N THR A 94 -12.76 -17.77 6.06
CA THR A 94 -13.02 -16.46 5.42
C THR A 94 -13.59 -15.40 6.36
N TRP A 95 -14.33 -15.79 7.41
CA TRP A 95 -14.85 -14.83 8.39
C TRP A 95 -13.73 -14.22 9.26
N ILE A 96 -12.69 -14.99 9.60
CA ILE A 96 -11.53 -14.48 10.37
C ILE A 96 -10.79 -13.44 9.54
N ASN A 97 -10.56 -13.74 8.25
CA ASN A 97 -9.94 -12.81 7.31
C ASN A 97 -10.75 -11.51 7.19
N ARG A 98 -12.08 -11.62 7.06
CA ARG A 98 -12.98 -10.46 7.01
C ARG A 98 -12.91 -9.61 8.27
N VAL A 99 -12.89 -10.23 9.46
CA VAL A 99 -12.74 -9.52 10.74
C VAL A 99 -11.38 -8.82 10.83
N ALA A 100 -10.30 -9.52 10.47
CA ALA A 100 -8.96 -8.95 10.46
C ALA A 100 -8.86 -7.74 9.52
N ALA A 101 -9.44 -7.84 8.31
CA ALA A 101 -9.50 -6.75 7.35
C ALA A 101 -10.20 -5.48 7.90
N ARG A 102 -11.13 -5.62 8.86
CA ARG A 102 -11.79 -4.48 9.53
C ARG A 102 -10.84 -3.61 10.36
N GLY A 103 -9.58 -4.03 10.55
CA GLY A 103 -8.56 -3.15 11.12
C GLY A 103 -8.41 -1.83 10.34
N LEU A 104 -8.63 -1.83 9.03
CA LEU A 104 -8.57 -0.59 8.22
C LEU A 104 -9.79 0.29 8.47
N ASP A 105 -10.96 -0.32 8.63
CA ASP A 105 -12.19 0.40 9.01
C ASP A 105 -12.00 1.12 10.35
N MET A 106 -11.34 0.47 11.32
CA MET A 106 -10.97 1.06 12.61
C MET A 106 -9.94 2.22 12.48
N ILE A 107 -8.94 2.09 11.60
CA ILE A 107 -7.95 3.16 11.31
C ILE A 107 -8.60 4.37 10.62
N GLY A 108 -9.67 4.13 9.87
CA GLY A 108 -10.43 5.16 9.16
C GLY A 108 -10.43 5.02 7.65
N GLY A 109 -9.83 3.97 7.06
CA GLY A 109 -10.09 3.61 5.67
C GLY A 109 -11.31 2.71 5.52
N SER A 110 -11.57 2.18 4.32
CA SER A 110 -12.61 1.19 4.09
C SER A 110 -11.97 -0.11 3.60
N SER A 111 -12.15 -1.20 4.34
CA SER A 111 -11.64 -2.50 3.91
C SER A 111 -12.28 -2.99 2.60
N LEU A 112 -13.53 -2.56 2.33
CA LEU A 112 -14.22 -2.85 1.07
C LEU A 112 -13.59 -2.10 -0.12
N LEU A 113 -13.36 -0.79 0.01
CA LEU A 113 -12.73 -0.02 -1.07
C LEU A 113 -11.27 -0.44 -1.25
N TRP A 114 -10.58 -0.73 -0.16
CA TRP A 114 -9.22 -1.28 -0.19
C TRP A 114 -9.15 -2.61 -0.94
N HIS A 115 -10.12 -3.51 -0.79
CA HIS A 115 -10.16 -4.74 -1.59
C HIS A 115 -10.14 -4.45 -3.10
N PHE A 116 -10.89 -3.44 -3.55
CA PHE A 116 -10.91 -3.06 -4.96
C PHE A 116 -9.63 -2.33 -5.39
N LYS A 117 -9.17 -1.35 -4.61
CA LYS A 117 -7.98 -0.55 -4.92
C LYS A 117 -6.70 -1.38 -4.84
N HIS A 118 -6.51 -2.09 -3.74
CA HIS A 118 -5.29 -2.83 -3.49
C HIS A 118 -5.31 -4.23 -4.14
N ASN A 119 -6.26 -5.10 -3.80
CA ASN A 119 -6.20 -6.50 -4.27
C ASN A 119 -6.49 -6.66 -5.76
N ILE A 120 -7.41 -5.85 -6.31
CA ILE A 120 -7.82 -5.99 -7.71
C ILE A 120 -7.03 -5.08 -8.65
N ILE A 121 -6.71 -3.84 -8.24
CA ILE A 121 -6.04 -2.88 -9.11
C ILE A 121 -4.53 -2.91 -8.87
N HIS A 122 -4.07 -2.57 -7.67
CA HIS A 122 -2.63 -2.46 -7.35
C HIS A 122 -1.86 -3.78 -7.58
N HIS A 123 -2.34 -4.90 -7.04
CA HIS A 123 -1.70 -6.22 -7.30
C HIS A 123 -1.78 -6.68 -8.75
N GLN A 124 -2.72 -6.14 -9.51
CA GLN A 124 -2.80 -6.42 -10.94
C GLN A 124 -1.90 -5.49 -11.76
N PHE A 125 -1.77 -4.22 -11.40
CA PHE A 125 -1.14 -3.16 -12.20
C PHE A 125 -0.28 -2.22 -11.33
N PRO A 126 0.69 -2.74 -10.55
CA PRO A 126 1.48 -1.88 -9.68
C PRO A 126 2.26 -0.87 -10.52
N ASN A 127 2.38 0.36 -10.02
CA ASN A 127 3.11 1.47 -10.65
C ASN A 127 2.71 1.74 -12.12
N VAL A 128 1.47 1.43 -12.50
CA VAL A 128 0.90 1.90 -13.77
C VAL A 128 0.20 3.23 -13.51
N GLU A 129 0.85 4.32 -13.91
CA GLU A 129 0.40 5.69 -13.62
C GLU A 129 -1.00 5.95 -14.19
N GLY A 130 -1.87 6.55 -13.37
CA GLY A 130 -3.29 6.77 -13.67
C GLY A 130 -4.19 5.56 -13.41
N ILE A 131 -3.64 4.36 -13.18
CA ILE A 131 -4.40 3.16 -12.86
C ILE A 131 -4.19 2.75 -11.40
N ASP A 132 -2.94 2.70 -10.95
CA ASP A 132 -2.59 2.38 -9.58
C ASP A 132 -2.83 3.57 -8.65
N ASP A 133 -3.98 3.57 -7.98
CA ASP A 133 -4.40 4.60 -7.03
C ASP A 133 -3.79 4.39 -5.62
N ASP A 134 -3.13 3.25 -5.38
CA ASP A 134 -2.71 2.82 -4.02
C ASP A 134 -1.41 3.51 -3.57
N ILE A 135 -0.47 3.72 -4.50
CA ILE A 135 0.78 4.45 -4.25
C ILE A 135 0.72 5.92 -4.69
N ALA A 136 -0.38 6.31 -5.34
CA ALA A 136 -0.58 7.66 -5.85
C ALA A 136 -0.76 8.67 -4.71
N ALA A 137 -0.06 9.79 -4.81
CA ALA A 137 -0.12 10.89 -3.85
C ALA A 137 -0.38 12.24 -4.52
N GLU A 138 -0.94 12.20 -5.73
CA GLU A 138 -1.34 13.37 -6.49
C GLU A 138 -2.47 14.16 -5.80
N PRO A 139 -2.51 15.49 -5.97
CA PRO A 139 -1.55 16.31 -6.71
C PRO A 139 -0.30 16.67 -5.88
N TRP A 140 -0.23 16.28 -4.61
CA TRP A 140 0.74 16.79 -3.64
C TRP A 140 2.15 16.27 -3.83
N LEU A 141 2.28 15.01 -4.22
CA LEU A 141 3.56 14.37 -4.52
C LEU A 141 3.48 13.73 -5.91
N ARG A 142 4.56 13.91 -6.66
CA ARG A 142 4.81 13.31 -7.97
C ARG A 142 5.66 12.08 -7.76
N MET A 143 5.06 10.91 -7.97
CA MET A 143 5.72 9.60 -7.78
C MET A 143 6.24 8.98 -9.06
N GLY A 144 5.69 9.38 -10.22
CA GLY A 144 6.07 8.84 -11.51
C GLY A 144 6.28 9.92 -12.57
N ASN A 145 6.81 9.51 -13.72
CA ASN A 145 7.25 10.42 -14.76
C ASN A 145 6.10 10.96 -15.63
N HIS A 146 4.95 10.29 -15.61
CA HIS A 146 3.80 10.62 -16.45
C HIS A 146 2.73 11.45 -15.72
N THR A 147 2.90 11.70 -14.43
CA THR A 147 2.10 12.67 -13.68
C THR A 147 2.51 14.12 -13.95
N GLU A 148 1.52 15.02 -13.91
CA GLU A 148 1.70 16.46 -14.13
C GLU A 148 2.70 17.05 -13.12
N HIS A 149 3.75 17.71 -13.62
CA HIS A 149 4.70 18.42 -12.76
C HIS A 149 4.17 19.81 -12.38
N ARG A 150 4.20 20.11 -11.08
CA ARG A 150 3.76 21.38 -10.50
C ARG A 150 4.92 22.04 -9.77
N TRP A 151 4.88 23.37 -9.67
CA TRP A 151 6.00 24.18 -9.13
C TRP A 151 6.46 23.72 -7.73
N PHE A 152 5.52 23.28 -6.88
CA PHE A 152 5.84 22.84 -5.52
C PHE A 152 6.52 21.47 -5.49
N HIS A 153 6.41 20.62 -6.52
CA HIS A 153 7.09 19.32 -6.56
C HIS A 153 8.62 19.44 -6.45
N ARG A 154 9.20 20.59 -6.82
CA ARG A 154 10.64 20.86 -6.60
C ARG A 154 11.06 20.68 -5.14
N GLY A 155 10.17 21.00 -4.19
CA GLY A 155 10.40 20.84 -2.75
C GLY A 155 9.88 19.54 -2.15
N GLN A 156 9.34 18.60 -2.94
CA GLN A 156 8.62 17.44 -2.39
C GLN A 156 9.48 16.53 -1.52
N HIS A 157 10.76 16.39 -1.87
CA HIS A 157 11.74 15.66 -1.07
C HIS A 157 11.97 16.27 0.33
N LEU A 158 11.50 17.50 0.59
CA LEU A 158 11.55 18.16 1.90
C LEU A 158 10.22 18.06 2.65
N TYR A 159 9.09 18.28 1.98
CA TYR A 159 7.77 18.30 2.64
C TYR A 159 7.05 16.94 2.64
N PHE A 160 7.60 15.89 2.01
CA PHE A 160 6.96 14.57 2.00
C PHE A 160 6.61 14.03 3.40
N PRO A 161 7.36 14.27 4.51
CA PRO A 161 6.97 13.73 5.81
C PRO A 161 5.64 14.31 6.27
N LEU A 162 5.42 15.61 6.01
CA LEU A 162 4.16 16.28 6.30
C LEU A 162 3.04 15.75 5.39
N ALA A 163 3.29 15.59 4.09
CA ALA A 163 2.29 15.06 3.17
C ALA A 163 1.86 13.62 3.55
N TYR A 164 2.81 12.77 3.91
CA TYR A 164 2.58 11.40 4.36
C TYR A 164 1.81 11.31 5.67
N SER A 165 2.05 12.26 6.58
CA SER A 165 1.31 12.35 7.85
C SER A 165 -0.21 12.49 7.64
N PHE A 166 -0.67 13.02 6.50
CA PHE A 166 -2.11 13.15 6.23
C PHE A 166 -2.80 11.89 5.73
N LEU A 167 -2.08 10.79 5.44
CA LEU A 167 -2.66 9.60 4.81
C LEU A 167 -3.87 9.04 5.58
N SER A 168 -3.71 8.78 6.88
CA SER A 168 -4.79 8.20 7.71
C SER A 168 -5.99 9.14 7.80
N GLY A 169 -5.75 10.44 8.05
CA GLY A 169 -6.82 11.44 8.09
C GLY A 169 -7.54 11.56 6.74
N LYS A 170 -6.81 11.54 5.63
CA LYS A 170 -7.35 11.60 4.26
C LYS A 170 -8.28 10.43 3.96
N TRP A 171 -7.93 9.22 4.40
CA TRP A 171 -8.84 8.07 4.30
C TRP A 171 -10.14 8.31 5.08
N LEU A 172 -10.04 8.79 6.32
CA LEU A 172 -11.21 8.99 7.18
C LEU A 172 -12.19 10.01 6.59
N VAL A 173 -11.70 11.13 6.06
CA VAL A 173 -12.56 12.28 5.72
C VAL A 173 -12.73 12.55 4.23
N PHE A 174 -11.92 11.94 3.35
CA PHE A 174 -11.88 12.34 1.94
C PHE A 174 -11.89 11.18 0.94
N ASP A 175 -10.86 10.32 0.92
CA ASP A 175 -10.63 9.40 -0.21
C ASP A 175 -11.78 8.44 -0.46
N ASP A 176 -12.29 7.82 0.60
CA ASP A 176 -13.36 6.83 0.48
C ASP A 176 -14.66 7.49 0.00
N PHE A 177 -14.97 8.68 0.52
CA PHE A 177 -16.12 9.47 0.06
C PHE A 177 -15.94 9.90 -1.40
N ARG A 178 -14.74 10.34 -1.79
CA ARG A 178 -14.43 10.69 -3.18
C ARG A 178 -14.64 9.49 -4.10
N SER A 179 -14.15 8.30 -3.74
CA SER A 179 -14.36 7.09 -4.54
C SER A 179 -15.83 6.68 -4.61
N MET A 180 -16.58 6.80 -3.51
CA MET A 180 -18.02 6.52 -3.48
C MET A 180 -18.83 7.49 -4.36
N LEU A 181 -18.54 8.78 -4.29
CA LEU A 181 -19.28 9.83 -5.00
C LEU A 181 -18.92 9.92 -6.48
N SER A 182 -17.63 9.80 -6.82
CA SER A 182 -17.17 9.89 -8.21
C SER A 182 -17.41 8.60 -9.00
N GLY A 183 -17.59 7.47 -8.31
CA GLY A 183 -17.66 6.15 -8.95
C GLY A 183 -16.35 5.78 -9.67
N ARG A 184 -15.21 6.33 -9.24
CA ARG A 184 -13.90 6.13 -9.88
C ARG A 184 -12.81 5.75 -8.86
N MET A 185 -11.85 4.97 -9.34
CA MET A 185 -10.61 4.60 -8.64
C MET A 185 -9.46 4.77 -9.65
N GLY A 186 -8.64 5.81 -9.48
CA GLY A 186 -7.80 6.31 -10.57
C GLY A 186 -8.64 6.62 -11.81
N GLN A 187 -8.20 6.14 -12.97
CA GLN A 187 -8.91 6.24 -14.25
C GLN A 187 -9.92 5.09 -14.48
N LEU A 188 -10.04 4.13 -13.55
CA LEU A 188 -10.96 3.01 -13.68
C LEU A 188 -12.32 3.33 -13.04
N GLU A 189 -13.38 2.78 -13.62
CA GLU A 189 -14.70 2.79 -12.99
C GLU A 189 -14.68 1.92 -11.72
N ALA A 190 -15.14 2.49 -10.62
CA ALA A 190 -15.32 1.77 -9.38
C ALA A 190 -16.46 0.75 -9.54
N PRO A 191 -16.36 -0.43 -8.92
CA PRO A 191 -17.47 -1.37 -8.86
C PRO A 191 -18.73 -0.73 -8.27
N LYS A 192 -19.90 -1.03 -8.84
CA LYS A 192 -21.17 -0.55 -8.31
C LYS A 192 -21.36 -1.06 -6.89
N MET A 193 -21.51 -0.13 -5.95
CA MET A 193 -21.76 -0.45 -4.55
C MET A 193 -23.26 -0.59 -4.27
N SER A 194 -23.63 -1.59 -3.47
CA SER A 194 -24.99 -1.70 -2.96
C SER A 194 -25.25 -0.67 -1.85
N LYS A 195 -26.53 -0.36 -1.60
CA LYS A 195 -26.93 0.52 -0.48
C LYS A 195 -26.43 -0.02 0.87
N LEU A 196 -26.40 -1.34 1.04
CA LEU A 196 -25.91 -1.98 2.26
C LEU A 196 -24.39 -1.78 2.42
N GLN A 197 -23.62 -1.91 1.34
CA GLN A 197 -22.18 -1.66 1.36
C GLN A 197 -21.87 -0.18 1.67
N ALA A 198 -22.61 0.75 1.07
CA ALA A 198 -22.46 2.17 1.38
C ALA A 198 -22.80 2.48 2.85
N ALA A 199 -23.89 1.90 3.37
CA ALA A 199 -24.27 2.03 4.77
C ALA A 199 -23.23 1.42 5.72
N GLU A 200 -22.63 0.29 5.36
CA GLU A 200 -21.53 -0.32 6.14
C GLU A 200 -20.32 0.60 6.21
N ILE A 201 -19.88 1.20 5.10
CA ILE A 201 -18.78 2.18 5.12
C ILE A 201 -19.14 3.35 6.03
N LEU A 202 -20.32 3.96 5.86
CA LEU A 202 -20.77 5.08 6.69
C LEU A 202 -20.83 4.73 8.18
N ALA A 203 -21.29 3.53 8.52
CA ALA A 203 -21.32 3.05 9.91
C ALA A 203 -19.89 2.97 10.48
N TRP A 204 -18.95 2.37 9.75
CA TRP A 204 -17.55 2.30 10.18
C TRP A 204 -16.89 3.68 10.29
N LYS A 205 -17.14 4.59 9.34
CA LYS A 205 -16.68 5.99 9.45
C LYS A 205 -17.20 6.67 10.72
N THR A 206 -18.48 6.43 11.04
CA THR A 206 -19.12 6.99 12.23
C THR A 206 -18.54 6.40 13.51
N LEU A 207 -18.33 5.09 13.56
CA LEU A 207 -17.68 4.42 14.69
C LEU A 207 -16.24 4.92 14.89
N THR A 208 -15.51 5.07 13.78
CA THR A 208 -14.13 5.56 13.82
C THR A 208 -14.06 7.00 14.28
N PHE A 209 -14.91 7.88 13.77
CA PHE A 209 -15.04 9.25 14.28
C PHE A 209 -15.44 9.27 15.77
N GLY A 210 -16.33 8.35 16.17
CA GLY A 210 -16.78 8.17 17.54
C GLY A 210 -15.63 7.92 18.52
N TRP A 211 -14.82 6.88 18.28
CA TRP A 211 -13.70 6.58 19.17
C TRP A 211 -12.54 7.58 18.99
N ALA A 212 -12.27 8.03 17.76
CA ALA A 212 -11.12 8.89 17.48
C ALA A 212 -11.27 10.32 18.03
N PHE A 213 -12.49 10.86 18.03
CA PHE A 213 -12.75 12.25 18.34
C PHE A 213 -13.84 12.43 19.40
N VAL A 214 -15.02 11.82 19.24
CA VAL A 214 -16.15 12.05 20.16
C VAL A 214 -15.83 11.58 21.58
N LEU A 215 -15.31 10.37 21.75
CA LEU A 215 -15.00 9.83 23.08
C LEU A 215 -13.96 10.70 23.84
N PRO A 216 -12.83 11.12 23.24
CA PRO A 216 -11.94 12.09 23.86
C PRO A 216 -12.62 13.43 24.22
N THR A 217 -13.55 13.95 23.39
CA THR A 217 -14.28 15.20 23.71
C THR A 217 -15.31 15.08 24.84
N VAL A 218 -15.78 13.87 25.14
CA VAL A 218 -16.68 13.64 26.28
C VAL A 218 -15.90 13.69 27.60
N LEU A 219 -14.62 13.28 27.57
CA LEU A 219 -13.76 13.20 28.76
C LEU A 219 -12.89 14.46 28.96
N HIS A 220 -12.57 15.17 27.87
CA HIS A 220 -11.66 16.30 27.84
C HIS A 220 -12.19 17.42 26.92
N SER A 221 -11.45 18.52 26.78
CA SER A 221 -11.81 19.59 25.83
C SER A 221 -11.75 19.13 24.37
N TRP A 222 -12.48 19.82 23.49
CA TRP A 222 -12.38 19.59 22.05
C TRP A 222 -10.97 19.82 21.49
N VAL A 223 -10.20 20.73 22.10
CA VAL A 223 -8.79 20.97 21.76
C VAL A 223 -7.93 19.74 22.07
N PHE A 224 -8.17 19.10 23.22
CA PHE A 224 -7.48 17.87 23.58
C PHE A 224 -7.74 16.75 22.56
N ALA A 225 -9.00 16.58 22.16
CA ALA A 225 -9.38 15.58 21.16
C ALA A 225 -8.74 15.88 19.80
N LEU A 226 -8.75 17.15 19.37
CA LEU A 226 -8.14 17.57 18.10
C LEU A 226 -6.63 17.33 18.08
N VAL A 227 -5.92 17.68 19.15
CA VAL A 227 -4.46 17.51 19.22
C VAL A 227 -4.09 16.03 19.26
N THR A 228 -4.75 15.23 20.10
CA THR A 228 -4.47 13.79 20.16
C THR A 228 -4.83 13.09 18.85
N PHE A 229 -5.95 13.47 18.22
CA PHE A 229 -6.32 13.02 16.87
C PHE A 229 -5.25 13.35 15.83
N ALA A 230 -4.83 14.61 15.77
CA ALA A 230 -3.81 15.07 14.83
C ALA A 230 -2.50 14.29 15.01
N ILE A 231 -2.07 14.05 16.25
CA ILE A 231 -0.83 13.33 16.54
C ILE A 231 -0.92 11.86 16.11
N TRP A 232 -1.92 11.11 16.58
CA TRP A 232 -1.96 9.67 16.24
C TRP A 232 -2.20 9.47 14.74
N SER A 233 -3.01 10.33 14.11
CA SER A 233 -3.28 10.27 12.67
C SER A 233 -2.04 10.64 11.85
N ALA A 234 -1.27 11.65 12.28
CA ALA A 234 0.00 12.00 11.66
C ALA A 234 1.02 10.86 11.75
N VAL A 235 1.17 10.27 12.94
CA VAL A 235 2.12 9.17 13.16
C VAL A 235 1.73 7.94 12.35
N SER A 236 0.46 7.51 12.41
CA SER A 236 0.01 6.34 11.67
C SER A 236 0.09 6.57 10.16
N GLY A 237 -0.34 7.75 9.69
CA GLY A 237 -0.26 8.15 8.29
C GLY A 237 1.16 8.14 7.76
N PHE A 238 2.09 8.79 8.48
CA PHE A 238 3.50 8.83 8.10
C PHE A 238 4.12 7.44 8.05
N VAL A 239 3.94 6.63 9.09
CA VAL A 239 4.53 5.28 9.18
C VAL A 239 3.97 4.37 8.09
N MET A 240 2.66 4.39 7.83
CA MET A 240 2.07 3.60 6.74
C MET A 240 2.56 4.05 5.38
N ALA A 241 2.52 5.35 5.10
CA ALA A 241 2.96 5.89 3.83
C ALA A 241 4.43 5.57 3.57
N ILE A 242 5.34 5.85 4.51
CA ILE A 242 6.77 5.62 4.27
C ILE A 242 7.06 4.14 4.00
N VAL A 243 6.44 3.20 4.72
CA VAL A 243 6.64 1.76 4.51
C VAL A 243 6.25 1.32 3.11
N PHE A 244 5.08 1.72 2.61
CA PHE A 244 4.66 1.38 1.24
C PHE A 244 5.56 2.03 0.18
N GLN A 245 6.00 3.26 0.44
CA GLN A 245 6.76 4.06 -0.52
C GLN A 245 8.22 3.61 -0.62
N LEU A 246 8.80 3.08 0.48
CA LEU A 246 10.12 2.43 0.44
C LEU A 246 10.15 1.15 -0.41
N ALA A 247 8.98 0.54 -0.66
CA ALA A 247 8.87 -0.68 -1.44
C ALA A 247 8.53 -0.46 -2.93
N HIS A 248 7.95 0.70 -3.27
CA HIS A 248 7.41 0.99 -4.62
C HIS A 248 7.95 2.26 -5.28
N CYS A 249 8.46 3.21 -4.50
CA CYS A 249 8.83 4.55 -4.97
C CYS A 249 10.31 4.83 -4.72
N VAL A 250 11.16 3.97 -5.27
CA VAL A 250 12.62 4.02 -5.16
C VAL A 250 13.24 4.03 -6.56
N GLU A 251 14.56 4.25 -6.65
CA GLU A 251 15.24 4.44 -7.93
C GLU A 251 15.15 3.23 -8.87
N GLU A 252 15.04 2.01 -8.32
CA GLU A 252 14.90 0.78 -9.09
C GLU A 252 13.47 0.48 -9.52
N ALA A 253 12.46 1.04 -8.85
CA ALA A 253 11.07 0.70 -9.12
C ALA A 253 10.58 1.40 -10.38
N ASP A 254 10.17 0.60 -11.35
CA ASP A 254 9.72 1.09 -12.65
C ASP A 254 8.32 1.74 -12.57
N PHE A 255 8.13 2.83 -13.31
CA PHE A 255 6.84 3.50 -13.50
C PHE A 255 6.53 3.56 -14.99
N THR A 256 5.31 3.18 -15.36
CA THR A 256 4.88 3.21 -16.76
C THR A 256 3.54 3.91 -16.88
N ALA A 257 3.34 4.68 -17.93
CA ALA A 257 2.03 5.23 -18.27
C ALA A 257 0.99 4.13 -18.49
N ALA A 258 -0.29 4.46 -18.24
CA ALA A 258 -1.40 3.63 -18.71
C ALA A 258 -1.30 3.44 -20.24
N PRO A 259 -1.37 2.19 -20.74
CA PRO A 259 -1.30 1.93 -22.19
C PRO A 259 -2.53 2.48 -22.91
N ALA A 260 -2.38 2.80 -24.19
CA ALA A 260 -3.52 3.24 -25.00
C ALA A 260 -4.57 2.12 -25.15
N LYS A 261 -5.80 2.49 -25.52
CA LYS A 261 -6.90 1.54 -25.61
C LYS A 261 -6.58 0.45 -26.64
N GLY A 262 -6.51 -0.80 -26.16
CA GLY A 262 -6.25 -1.98 -27.00
C GLY A 262 -4.79 -2.45 -26.95
N GLU A 263 -3.89 -1.64 -26.41
CA GLU A 263 -2.49 -2.01 -26.22
C GLU A 263 -2.29 -2.86 -24.96
N ARG A 264 -1.14 -3.54 -24.92
CA ARG A 264 -0.70 -4.36 -23.79
C ARG A 264 0.38 -3.63 -23.01
N LEU A 265 0.52 -3.98 -21.74
CA LEU A 265 1.69 -3.60 -20.97
C LEU A 265 2.96 -4.24 -21.57
N PRO A 266 4.14 -3.61 -21.42
CA PRO A 266 5.36 -4.07 -22.07
C PRO A 266 5.89 -5.37 -21.46
N GLN A 267 5.77 -5.53 -20.14
CA GLN A 267 6.26 -6.69 -19.40
C GLN A 267 5.17 -7.73 -19.14
N THR A 268 5.56 -8.98 -18.89
CA THR A 268 4.62 -9.98 -18.33
C THR A 268 4.24 -9.63 -16.89
N TRP A 269 3.13 -10.18 -16.37
CA TRP A 269 2.66 -9.85 -15.01
C TRP A 269 3.71 -10.10 -13.93
N ALA A 270 4.38 -11.26 -13.94
CA ALA A 270 5.39 -11.58 -12.92
C ALA A 270 6.61 -10.68 -13.05
N ARG A 271 7.02 -10.35 -14.27
CA ARG A 271 8.13 -9.42 -14.50
C ARG A 271 7.80 -8.01 -14.01
N ARG A 272 6.57 -7.52 -14.24
CA ARG A 272 6.10 -6.24 -13.68
C ARG A 272 6.20 -6.23 -12.16
N GLN A 273 5.72 -7.27 -11.46
CA GLN A 273 5.81 -7.31 -9.99
C GLN A 273 7.26 -7.14 -9.50
N LEU A 274 8.22 -7.78 -10.18
CA LEU A 274 9.65 -7.69 -9.85
C LEU A 274 10.28 -6.34 -10.22
N ASP A 275 9.85 -5.73 -11.32
CA ASP A 275 10.38 -4.45 -11.79
C ASP A 275 9.81 -3.26 -10.98
N THR A 276 8.65 -3.41 -10.32
CA THR A 276 7.98 -2.32 -9.60
C THR A 276 8.13 -2.38 -8.09
N THR A 277 8.65 -3.50 -7.55
CA THR A 277 8.74 -3.70 -6.10
C THR A 277 10.15 -4.07 -5.66
N ILE A 278 10.52 -3.64 -4.46
CA ILE A 278 11.78 -4.03 -3.82
C ILE A 278 11.55 -4.53 -2.40
N ASP A 279 12.45 -5.38 -1.94
CA ASP A 279 12.56 -5.69 -0.51
C ASP A 279 13.43 -4.64 0.20
N PHE A 280 13.16 -4.42 1.48
CA PHE A 280 14.03 -3.61 2.31
C PHE A 280 14.19 -4.19 3.71
N ALA A 281 15.40 -4.13 4.27
CA ALA A 281 15.70 -4.64 5.61
C ALA A 281 15.15 -6.06 5.92
N PRO A 282 15.20 -7.06 5.01
CA PRO A 282 14.61 -8.38 5.25
C PRO A 282 15.28 -9.15 6.40
N ASN A 283 16.53 -8.79 6.73
CA ASN A 283 17.33 -9.40 7.79
C ASN A 283 17.03 -8.83 9.19
N ASN A 284 16.12 -7.86 9.33
CA ASN A 284 15.74 -7.31 10.63
C ASN A 284 14.47 -8.00 11.16
N PRO A 285 14.57 -8.93 12.14
CA PRO A 285 13.41 -9.69 12.61
C PRO A 285 12.36 -8.82 13.28
N PHE A 286 12.76 -7.72 13.94
CA PHE A 286 11.83 -6.79 14.57
C PHE A 286 11.01 -6.04 13.51
N LEU A 287 11.65 -5.49 12.47
CA LEU A 287 10.94 -4.81 11.39
C LEU A 287 10.06 -5.79 10.61
N THR A 288 10.57 -6.98 10.28
CA THR A 288 9.78 -8.03 9.64
C THR A 288 8.54 -8.38 10.45
N TRP A 289 8.68 -8.49 11.77
CA TRP A 289 7.55 -8.71 12.65
C TRP A 289 6.62 -7.49 12.71
N TYR A 290 7.09 -6.27 12.94
CA TYR A 290 6.21 -5.10 13.06
C TYR A 290 5.47 -4.76 11.75
N LEU A 291 6.17 -4.84 10.62
CA LEU A 291 5.69 -4.45 9.29
C LEU A 291 4.84 -5.52 8.59
N GLY A 292 4.51 -6.63 9.25
CA GLY A 292 3.69 -7.66 8.60
C GLY A 292 4.33 -8.22 7.32
N GLY A 293 5.66 -8.26 7.26
CA GLY A 293 6.41 -8.68 6.07
C GLY A 293 6.26 -7.77 4.85
N LEU A 294 5.73 -6.55 4.96
CA LEU A 294 5.74 -5.55 3.87
C LEU A 294 7.15 -5.12 3.43
N ASN A 295 8.15 -5.53 4.19
CA ASN A 295 9.56 -5.38 3.85
C ASN A 295 10.07 -6.51 2.92
N PHE A 296 9.20 -7.48 2.59
CA PHE A 296 9.30 -8.53 1.58
C PHE A 296 8.25 -8.28 0.47
N GLN A 297 8.32 -7.11 -0.16
CA GLN A 297 7.28 -6.66 -1.07
C GLN A 297 7.24 -7.51 -2.35
N ILE A 298 8.38 -8.05 -2.77
CA ILE A 298 8.46 -8.93 -3.93
C ILE A 298 7.66 -10.22 -3.67
N GLU A 299 7.91 -10.89 -2.54
CA GLU A 299 7.20 -12.10 -2.13
C GLU A 299 5.70 -11.81 -2.03
N HIS A 300 5.34 -10.67 -1.43
CA HIS A 300 3.96 -10.26 -1.24
C HIS A 300 3.22 -10.07 -2.58
N HIS A 301 3.81 -9.37 -3.55
CA HIS A 301 3.18 -9.12 -4.84
C HIS A 301 3.07 -10.37 -5.70
N LEU A 302 4.05 -11.28 -5.62
CA LEU A 302 4.00 -12.54 -6.34
C LEU A 302 2.97 -13.51 -5.73
N PHE A 303 2.82 -13.51 -4.41
CA PHE A 303 2.00 -14.48 -3.67
C PHE A 303 1.15 -13.84 -2.56
N PRO A 304 0.23 -12.91 -2.88
CA PRO A 304 -0.49 -12.13 -1.86
C PRO A 304 -1.40 -12.99 -0.96
N LEU A 305 -1.80 -14.18 -1.42
CA LEU A 305 -2.61 -15.13 -0.65
C LEU A 305 -1.79 -15.98 0.35
N VAL A 306 -0.47 -15.83 0.38
CA VAL A 306 0.41 -16.48 1.36
C VAL A 306 0.66 -15.50 2.50
N SER A 307 0.53 -15.98 3.74
CA SER A 307 0.77 -15.12 4.91
C SER A 307 2.23 -14.73 5.03
N HIS A 308 2.46 -13.50 5.48
CA HIS A 308 3.79 -12.95 5.62
C HIS A 308 4.72 -13.72 6.55
N VAL A 309 4.17 -14.58 7.42
CA VAL A 309 4.97 -15.44 8.29
C VAL A 309 5.88 -16.40 7.51
N HIS A 310 5.61 -16.59 6.21
CA HIS A 310 6.39 -17.46 5.32
C HIS A 310 7.38 -16.70 4.44
N TYR A 311 7.25 -15.38 4.27
CA TYR A 311 8.10 -14.61 3.36
C TYR A 311 9.61 -14.76 3.64
N PRO A 312 10.08 -14.78 4.91
CA PRO A 312 11.51 -15.02 5.18
C PRO A 312 12.03 -16.36 4.64
N ALA A 313 11.18 -17.39 4.62
CA ALA A 313 11.54 -18.71 4.09
C ALA A 313 11.38 -18.78 2.57
N LEU A 314 10.41 -18.06 1.99
CA LEU A 314 10.15 -18.06 0.55
C LEU A 314 11.15 -17.20 -0.23
N ARG A 315 11.61 -16.09 0.35
CA ARG A 315 12.53 -15.15 -0.29
C ARG A 315 13.74 -15.80 -0.97
N PRO A 316 14.56 -16.64 -0.30
CA PRO A 316 15.70 -17.27 -0.97
C PRO A 316 15.29 -18.19 -2.12
N LEU A 317 14.11 -18.84 -2.04
CA LEU A 317 13.60 -19.74 -3.08
C LEU A 317 13.10 -18.96 -4.31
N ILE A 318 12.43 -17.83 -4.07
CA ILE A 318 12.00 -16.92 -5.13
C ILE A 318 13.23 -16.31 -5.81
N LYS A 319 14.20 -15.85 -5.03
CA LYS A 319 15.45 -15.30 -5.56
C LYS A 319 16.20 -16.29 -6.45
N GLU A 320 16.29 -17.56 -6.07
CA GLU A 320 16.88 -18.63 -6.88
C GLU A 320 16.22 -18.73 -8.27
N VAL A 321 14.89 -18.71 -8.32
CA VAL A 321 14.13 -18.76 -9.58
C VAL A 321 14.33 -17.48 -10.40
N CYS A 322 14.33 -16.31 -9.75
CA CYS A 322 14.58 -15.03 -10.40
C CYS A 322 15.97 -15.00 -11.06
N ASP A 323 17.01 -15.43 -10.33
CA ASP A 323 18.39 -15.48 -10.84
C ASP A 323 18.50 -16.41 -12.06
N ALA A 324 17.85 -17.58 -12.02
CA ALA A 324 17.84 -18.55 -13.14
C ALA A 324 17.16 -18.01 -14.42
N HIS A 325 16.27 -17.01 -14.29
CA HIS A 325 15.54 -16.40 -15.41
C HIS A 325 16.02 -14.99 -15.76
N GLY A 326 17.13 -14.52 -15.17
CA GLY A 326 17.62 -13.14 -15.37
C GLY A 326 16.61 -12.06 -14.93
N ALA A 327 15.77 -12.37 -13.94
CA ALA A 327 14.78 -11.47 -13.38
C ALA A 327 15.31 -10.79 -12.11
N PRO A 328 15.02 -9.49 -11.89
CA PRO A 328 15.52 -8.78 -10.73
C PRO A 328 14.85 -9.29 -9.46
N HIS A 329 15.63 -9.38 -8.39
CA HIS A 329 15.14 -9.52 -7.01
C HIS A 329 15.95 -8.53 -6.16
N VAL A 330 15.43 -7.31 -6.06
CA VAL A 330 16.18 -6.17 -5.50
C VAL A 330 15.93 -6.08 -4.00
N THR A 331 17.00 -5.86 -3.23
CA THR A 331 16.91 -5.68 -1.78
C THR A 331 17.80 -4.54 -1.34
N ARG A 332 17.29 -3.67 -0.46
CA ARG A 332 18.05 -2.60 0.19
C ARG A 332 18.09 -2.76 1.71
N SER A 333 19.03 -2.08 2.37
CA SER A 333 18.89 -1.81 3.81
C SER A 333 17.78 -0.77 4.03
N PHE A 334 17.29 -0.62 5.27
CA PHE A 334 16.26 0.40 5.57
C PHE A 334 16.71 1.80 5.14
N PHE A 335 17.91 2.23 5.57
CA PHE A 335 18.46 3.54 5.20
C PHE A 335 18.81 3.63 3.70
N GLY A 336 19.19 2.50 3.08
CA GLY A 336 19.41 2.43 1.64
C GLY A 336 18.15 2.66 0.83
N ALA A 337 17.02 2.09 1.25
CA ALA A 337 15.70 2.31 0.65
C ALA A 337 15.24 3.76 0.90
N LEU A 338 15.37 4.27 2.12
CA LEU A 338 15.03 5.66 2.46
C LEU A 338 15.81 6.67 1.64
N GLY A 339 17.13 6.49 1.52
CA GLY A 339 17.97 7.35 0.68
C GLY A 339 17.58 7.27 -0.80
N SER A 340 17.19 6.09 -1.29
CA SER A 340 16.71 5.92 -2.66
C SER A 340 15.38 6.62 -2.88
N HIS A 341 14.43 6.48 -1.96
CA HIS A 341 13.15 7.17 -1.98
C HIS A 341 13.30 8.70 -1.98
N LEU A 342 14.21 9.24 -1.16
CA LEU A 342 14.53 10.67 -1.16
C LEU A 342 15.08 11.16 -2.51
N ARG A 343 16.01 10.40 -3.12
CA ARG A 343 16.54 10.71 -4.46
C ARG A 343 15.46 10.58 -5.54
N HIS A 344 14.58 9.58 -5.43
CA HIS A 344 13.43 9.41 -6.31
C HIS A 344 12.52 10.64 -6.26
N LEU A 345 12.10 11.06 -5.06
CA LEU A 345 11.29 12.27 -4.87
C LEU A 345 11.99 13.53 -5.40
N TYR A 346 13.30 13.66 -5.19
CA TYR A 346 14.07 14.78 -5.74
C TYR A 346 14.06 14.78 -7.27
N ARG A 347 14.34 13.64 -7.91
CA ARG A 347 14.31 13.46 -9.38
C ARG A 347 12.92 13.75 -9.94
N MET A 348 11.89 13.24 -9.29
CA MET A 348 10.50 13.49 -9.67
C MET A 348 10.09 14.97 -9.53
N GLY A 349 10.74 15.72 -8.64
CA GLY A 349 10.57 17.16 -8.48
C GLY A 349 11.38 18.01 -9.46
N HIS A 350 12.37 17.41 -10.13
CA HIS A 350 13.29 18.06 -11.07
C HIS A 350 13.34 17.24 -12.37
N PRO A 351 12.23 17.13 -13.10
CA PRO A 351 12.21 16.36 -14.35
C PRO A 351 13.22 16.95 -15.33
N GLU A 352 13.97 16.08 -16.00
CA GLU A 352 14.80 16.51 -17.13
C GLU A 352 13.90 17.12 -18.21
N PRO A 353 14.40 18.13 -18.97
CA PRO A 353 13.66 18.65 -20.11
C PRO A 353 13.30 17.49 -21.03
N GLN A 354 11.99 17.26 -21.26
CA GLN A 354 11.56 16.30 -22.26
C GLN A 354 12.19 16.72 -23.60
N GLN A 355 12.95 15.84 -24.24
CA GLN A 355 13.29 16.04 -25.64
C GLN A 355 11.97 16.23 -26.40
N PRO A 356 11.79 17.32 -27.16
CA PRO A 356 10.57 17.52 -27.91
C PRO A 356 10.33 16.29 -28.79
N ALA A 357 9.12 15.76 -28.73
CA ALA A 357 8.72 14.64 -29.57
C ALA A 357 9.10 14.95 -31.02
N ALA A 358 9.81 14.02 -31.67
CA ALA A 358 10.18 14.18 -33.07
C ALA A 358 8.90 14.49 -33.88
N PRO A 359 8.90 15.52 -34.74
CA PRO A 359 7.72 15.86 -35.51
C PRO A 359 7.24 14.62 -36.27
N ALA A 360 5.95 14.32 -36.15
CA ALA A 360 5.33 13.21 -36.85
C ALA A 360 5.69 13.32 -38.34
N GLN A 361 6.27 12.26 -38.90
CA GLN A 361 6.53 12.24 -40.34
C GLN A 361 5.18 12.36 -41.06
N PRO A 362 5.05 13.28 -42.03
CA PRO A 362 3.81 13.43 -42.77
C PRO A 362 3.46 12.11 -43.47
N GLU A 363 2.21 11.67 -43.30
CA GLU A 363 1.69 10.47 -43.97
C GLU A 363 1.86 10.61 -45.50
N PRO A 364 2.29 9.54 -46.20
CA PRO A 364 2.32 9.56 -47.65
C PRO A 364 0.88 9.62 -48.18
N LEU A 365 0.57 10.69 -48.92
CA LEU A 365 -0.66 10.84 -49.69
C LEU A 365 -0.90 9.62 -50.58
N GLN A 366 -1.76 8.70 -50.15
CA GLN A 366 -2.30 7.66 -51.03
C GLN A 366 -3.23 8.33 -52.05
N LYS A 367 -2.79 8.31 -53.30
CA LYS A 367 -3.55 8.76 -54.47
C LYS A 367 -4.84 7.93 -54.57
N LEU A 368 -5.99 8.59 -54.43
CA LEU A 368 -7.27 8.09 -54.92
C LEU A 368 -7.26 8.13 -56.45
N ALA A 369 -7.14 6.97 -57.08
CA ALA A 369 -7.42 6.76 -58.50
C ALA A 369 -7.95 5.33 -58.71
N ALA A 370 -9.28 5.20 -58.74
CA ALA A 370 -10.09 4.35 -59.61
C ALA A 370 -11.55 4.48 -59.19
#